data_AF-A0A258BBM7-F1
#
_entry.id   AF-A0A258BBM7-F1
#
_cell.length_a   1.000
_cell.length_b   1.000
_cell.length_c   1.000
_cell.angle_alpha   90.00
_cell.angle_beta   90.00
_cell.angle_gamma   90.00
#
_symmetry.space_group_name_H-M   'P 1'
#
loop_
_entity.id
_entity.type
_entity.pdbx_description
1 polymer ?
#
loop_
_entity_poly.entity_id
_entity_poly.type
_entity_poly.pdbx_seq_one_letter_code
_entity_poly.pdbx_strand_id
1 'polypeptide(L)' 'MNMQAPKSFEKSDARPKVIGVTKDGVKILRPKFPPKNFTEAELRDAVAKALKTSTAKSA' A
#
# COMPACT_ATOMS: atom_id res chain seq x y z
N MET A 1 -10.55 6.65 -29.13
CA MET A 1 -10.53 5.84 -27.89
C MET A 1 -9.17 6.05 -27.23
N ASN A 2 -9.09 6.84 -26.15
CA ASN A 2 -7.83 7.13 -25.48
C ASN A 2 -7.60 6.08 -24.39
N MET A 3 -6.90 5.01 -24.75
CA MET A 3 -6.43 4.01 -23.78
C MET A 3 -5.27 4.63 -22.99
N GLN A 4 -5.57 5.20 -21.83
CA GLN A 4 -4.57 5.63 -20.86
C GLN A 4 -3.78 4.38 -20.43
N ALA A 5 -2.52 4.28 -20.86
CA ALA A 5 -1.65 3.19 -20.48
C ALA A 5 -1.58 3.06 -18.95
N PRO A 6 -1.62 1.84 -18.37
CA PRO A 6 -1.44 1.66 -16.94
C PRO A 6 -0.08 2.24 -16.57
N LYS A 7 -0.06 3.19 -15.63
CA LYS A 7 1.15 3.86 -15.12
C LYS A 7 2.24 2.82 -14.90
N SER A 8 3.25 2.87 -15.77
CA SER A 8 4.32 1.89 -15.83
C SER A 8 4.96 1.74 -14.45
N PHE A 9 4.94 0.52 -13.93
CA PHE A 9 5.68 0.14 -12.73
C PHE A 9 7.16 0.18 -13.12
N GLU A 10 7.82 1.31 -12.80
CA GLU A 10 9.20 1.58 -13.20
C GLU A 10 10.14 0.41 -12.91
N LYS A 11 10.95 0.07 -13.92
CA LYS A 11 12.03 -0.92 -13.87
C LYS A 11 13.00 -0.57 -12.74
N SER A 12 12.92 -1.37 -11.68
CA SER A 12 13.83 -1.57 -10.55
C SER A 12 15.27 -1.04 -10.74
N ASP A 13 15.61 0.06 -10.07
CA ASP A 13 16.90 0.13 -9.38
C ASP A 13 16.97 -1.02 -8.38
N ALA A 14 18.14 -1.65 -8.22
CA ALA A 14 18.32 -2.88 -7.42
C ALA A 14 17.96 -2.74 -5.92
N ARG A 15 17.55 -1.55 -5.46
CA ARG A 15 17.24 -1.25 -4.07
C ARG A 15 15.72 -1.10 -3.87
N PRO A 16 15.12 -1.76 -2.86
CA PRO A 16 13.71 -1.58 -2.54
C PRO A 16 13.38 -0.10 -2.28
N LYS A 17 12.34 0.41 -2.94
CA LYS A 17 11.89 1.80 -2.74
C LYS A 17 11.22 1.94 -1.37
N VAL A 18 11.74 2.80 -0.51
CA VAL A 18 11.11 3.13 0.77
C VAL A 18 9.89 4.02 0.50
N ILE A 19 8.73 3.68 1.06
CA ILE A 19 7.47 4.44 0.92
C ILE A 19 7.07 5.19 2.19
N GLY A 20 7.74 4.91 3.31
CA GLY A 20 7.49 5.60 4.57
C GLY A 20 8.40 5.09 5.67
N VAL A 21 8.34 5.76 6.83
CA VAL A 21 9.04 5.38 8.06
C VAL A 21 8.05 5.52 9.22
N THR A 22 7.98 4.53 10.10
CA THR A 22 7.12 4.58 11.30
C THR A 22 7.70 5.54 12.35
N LYS A 23 6.91 5.88 13.38
CA LYS A 23 7.39 6.70 14.51
C LYS A 23 8.58 6.07 15.23
N ASP A 24 8.65 4.74 15.24
CA ASP A 24 9.73 3.97 15.86
C ASP A 24 10.95 3.78 14.93
N GLY A 25 10.96 4.43 13.76
CA GLY A 25 12.09 4.40 12.81
C GLY A 25 12.10 3.21 11.83
N VAL A 26 11.04 2.40 11.79
CA VAL A 26 10.97 1.22 10.89
C VAL A 26 10.63 1.67 9.47
N LYS A 27 11.47 1.31 8.49
CA LYS A 27 11.27 1.64 7.06
C LYS A 27 10.22 0.71 6.44
N ILE A 28 9.21 1.31 5.80
CA ILE A 28 8.19 0.59 5.03
C ILE A 28 8.65 0.57 3.58
N LEU A 29 8.75 -0.64 3.00
CA LEU A 29 9.22 -0.84 1.63
C LEU A 29 8.04 -1.03 0.67
N ARG A 30 8.19 -0.52 -0.56
CA ARG A 30 7.25 -0.79 -1.64
C ARG A 30 7.33 -2.27 -2.01
N PRO A 31 6.20 -3.01 -2.02
CA PRO A 31 6.22 -4.38 -2.51
C PRO A 31 6.59 -4.42 -3.99
N LYS A 32 7.43 -5.40 -4.36
CA LYS A 32 7.91 -5.60 -5.73
C LYS A 32 6.83 -6.15 -6.66
N PHE A 33 5.82 -6.82 -6.10
CA PHE A 33 4.74 -7.45 -6.83
C PHE A 33 3.39 -7.05 -6.21
N PRO A 34 2.31 -6.97 -7.02
CA PRO A 34 0.97 -6.81 -6.47
C PRO A 34 0.64 -8.00 -5.55
N PRO A 35 -0.16 -7.77 -4.50
CA PRO A 35 -0.61 -8.83 -3.60
C PRO A 35 -1.38 -9.87 -4.42
N LYS A 36 -0.91 -11.13 -4.37
CA LYS A 36 -1.49 -12.24 -5.13
C LYS A 36 -2.71 -12.86 -4.44
N ASN A 37 -2.79 -12.74 -3.13
CA ASN A 37 -3.80 -13.42 -2.30
C ASN A 37 -4.97 -12.52 -1.88
N PHE A 38 -4.94 -11.24 -2.26
CA PHE A 38 -5.96 -10.28 -1.87
C PHE A 38 -6.39 -9.49 -3.10
N THR A 39 -7.70 -9.38 -3.27
CA THR A 39 -8.31 -8.48 -4.23
C THR A 39 -8.23 -7.03 -3.75
N GLU A 40 -8.33 -6.08 -4.67
CA GLU A 40 -8.34 -4.66 -4.31
C GLU A 40 -9.52 -4.29 -3.39
N ALA A 41 -10.68 -4.94 -3.58
CA ALA A 41 -11.85 -4.75 -2.73
C ALA A 41 -11.57 -5.17 -1.28
N GLU A 42 -11.00 -6.37 -1.08
CA GLU A 42 -10.65 -6.88 0.25
C GLU A 42 -9.63 -5.98 0.96
N LEU A 43 -8.67 -5.43 0.21
CA LEU A 43 -7.69 -4.48 0.77
C LEU A 43 -8.35 -3.17 1.20
N ARG A 44 -9.27 -2.62 0.40
CA ARG A 44 -10.01 -1.41 0.76
C ARG A 44 -10.88 -1.62 1.98
N ASP A 45 -11.58 -2.76 2.06
CA ASP A 45 -12.43 -3.12 3.20
C ASP A 45 -11.60 -3.31 4.48
N ALA A 46 -10.44 -3.97 4.39
CA ALA A 46 -9.53 -4.15 5.52
C ALA A 46 -9.01 -2.80 6.04
N VAL A 47 -8.61 -1.89 5.14
CA VAL A 47 -8.16 -0.53 5.51
C VAL A 47 -9.30 0.26 6.15
N ALA A 48 -10.49 0.24 5.55
CA ALA A 48 -11.67 0.92 6.10
C ALA A 48 -12.03 0.41 7.50
N LYS A 49 -11.93 -0.92 7.73
CA LYS A 49 -12.16 -1.54 9.04
C LYS A 49 -11.11 -1.11 10.06
N ALA A 50 -9.82 -1.15 9.70
CA ALA A 50 -8.73 -0.75 10.58
C ALA A 50 -8.85 0.73 11.01
N LEU A 51 -9.21 1.61 10.08
CA LEU A 51 -9.40 3.03 10.37
C LEU A 51 -10.61 3.28 11.29
N LYS A 52 -11.75 2.62 11.05
CA LYS A 52 -12.93 2.70 11.94
C LYS A 52 -12.64 2.23 13.36
N THR A 53 -11.79 1.22 13.52
CA THR A 53 -11.38 0.74 14.86
C THR A 53 -10.41 1.68 15.55
N SER A 54 -9.62 2.47 14.80
CA SER A 54 -8.65 3.42 15.38
C SER A 54 -9.30 4.65 15.99
N THR A 55 -10.49 5.05 15.51
CA THR A 55 -11.25 6.19 16.07
C THR A 55 -12.07 5.84 17.32
N ALA A 56 -12.23 4.54 17.64
CA ALA A 56 -13.02 4.08 18.79
C ALA A 56 -12.19 3.90 20.08
N LYS A 57 -10.86 4.07 20.05
CA LYS A 57 -9.96 3.93 21.21
C LYS A 57 -9.26 5.26 21.54
N SER A 58 -9.99 6.36 21.47
CA SER A 58 -9.61 7.67 21.99
C SER A 58 -10.85 8.37 22.53
N ALA A 59 -11.41 7.78 23.59
CA ALA A 59 -12.38 8.38 24.49
C ALA A 59 -12.13 7.80 25.89
#